data_AF-A0A820I6L4-F1
#
_entry.id   AF-A0A820I6L4-F1
#
_cell.length_a   1.000
_cell.length_b   1.000
_cell.length_c   1.000
_cell.angle_alpha   90.00
_cell.angle_beta   90.00
_cell.angle_gamma   90.00
#
_symmetry.space_group_name_H-M   'P 1'
#
loop_
_entity.id
_entity.type
_entity.pdbx_description
1 polymer ?
#
loop_
_entity_poly.entity_id
_entity_poly.type
_entity_poly.pdbx_seq_one_letter_code
_entity_poly.pdbx_strand_id
1 'polypeptide(L)'
;MSDPLQVVISREANSNQASYPPIHVTSPIIFSEWNKLVSSVNLDIFQKLDDRIGCPDCADGGAEWIQVDWNNGSKRVTFENGRTVQDLEELILTMRQIRQIYLSLSEKGSFSKK
;
A
#
# COMPACT_ATOMS: atom_id res chain seq x y z
N MET A 1 19.63 9.45 -16.43
CA MET A 1 19.68 8.82 -15.09
C MET A 1 18.25 8.55 -14.70
N SER A 2 17.87 7.28 -14.59
CA SER A 2 16.54 6.91 -14.09
C SER A 2 16.49 7.15 -12.59
N ASP A 3 15.41 7.73 -12.08
CA ASP A 3 15.25 7.97 -10.65
C ASP A 3 15.31 6.63 -9.88
N PRO A 4 15.97 6.60 -8.70
CA PRO A 4 16.03 5.39 -7.90
C PRO A 4 14.63 5.01 -7.43
N LEU A 5 14.34 3.71 -7.40
CA LEU A 5 13.07 3.20 -6.90
C LEU A 5 12.87 3.62 -5.44
N GLN A 6 11.69 4.13 -5.14
CA GLN A 6 11.33 4.69 -3.85
C GLN A 6 9.99 4.14 -3.39
N VAL A 7 9.89 3.93 -2.08
CA VAL A 7 8.63 3.73 -1.38
C VAL A 7 8.26 5.04 -0.71
N VAL A 8 7.04 5.51 -0.99
CA VAL A 8 6.43 6.66 -0.33
C VAL A 8 5.33 6.14 0.59
N ILE A 9 5.44 6.43 1.88
CA ILE A 9 4.39 6.17 2.86
C ILE A 9 3.82 7.50 3.31
N SER A 10 2.50 7.63 3.21
CA SER A 10 1.75 8.73 3.79
C SER A 10 0.78 8.26 4.87
N ARG A 11 0.64 9.08 5.92
CA ARG A 11 -0.45 8.95 6.90
C ARG A 11 -1.12 10.29 7.05
N GLU A 12 -2.41 10.34 6.73
CA GLU A 12 -3.19 11.56 6.66
C GLU A 12 -4.47 11.40 7.46
N ALA A 13 -4.84 12.41 8.24
CA ALA A 13 -6.12 12.44 8.93
C ALA A 13 -7.24 12.93 7.98
N ASN A 14 -8.43 12.35 8.11
CA ASN A 14 -9.61 12.78 7.36
C ASN A 14 -10.12 14.17 7.79
N SER A 15 -9.68 14.69 8.94
CA SER A 15 -10.12 15.99 9.48
C SER A 15 -8.95 16.81 10.02
N ASN A 16 -9.08 18.14 9.90
CA ASN A 16 -8.20 19.15 10.50
C ASN A 16 -6.70 18.82 10.42
N GLN A 17 -6.15 18.96 9.21
CA GLN A 17 -4.73 18.78 8.92
C GLN A 17 -3.81 19.74 9.70
N ALA A 18 -4.33 20.86 10.23
CA ALA A 18 -3.54 21.76 11.06
C ALA A 18 -3.22 21.14 12.43
N SER A 19 -4.15 20.37 13.00
CA SER A 19 -3.93 19.64 14.25
C SER A 19 -3.31 18.26 14.04
N TYR A 20 -3.46 17.68 12.84
CA TYR A 20 -2.92 16.38 12.46
C TYR A 20 -2.21 16.47 11.11
N PRO A 21 -1.00 17.06 11.06
CA PRO A 21 -0.29 17.25 9.81
C PRO A 21 0.01 15.90 9.15
N PRO A 22 -0.14 15.80 7.81
CA PRO A 22 0.29 14.65 7.03
C PRO A 22 1.72 14.24 7.36
N ILE A 23 1.93 12.94 7.55
CA ILE A 23 3.27 12.37 7.64
C ILE A 23 3.60 11.79 6.28
N HIS A 24 4.72 12.21 5.69
CA HIS A 24 5.27 11.64 4.47
C HIS A 24 6.67 11.13 4.74
N VAL A 25 6.92 9.86 4.42
CA VAL A 25 8.25 9.26 4.48
C VAL A 25 8.56 8.65 3.14
N THR A 26 9.68 9.09 2.58
CA THR A 26 10.26 8.54 1.36
C THR A 26 11.51 7.77 1.72
N SER A 27 11.62 6.56 1.23
CA SER A 27 12.78 5.71 1.49
C SER A 27 13.11 4.87 0.26
N PRO A 28 14.40 4.64 -0.03
CA PRO A 28 14.78 3.78 -1.15
C PRO A 28 14.29 2.34 -0.93
N ILE A 29 13.93 1.67 -2.01
CA ILE A 29 13.67 0.22 -2.03
C ILE A 29 14.72 -0.44 -2.91
N ILE A 30 15.26 -1.57 -2.47
CA ILE A 30 16.23 -2.31 -3.27
C ILE A 30 15.52 -3.02 -4.43
N PHE A 31 16.19 -3.10 -5.58
CA PHE A 31 15.62 -3.63 -6.81
C PHE A 31 15.08 -5.06 -6.68
N SER A 32 15.71 -5.91 -5.85
CA SER A 32 15.25 -7.28 -5.61
C SER A 32 13.92 -7.34 -4.85
N GLU A 33 13.72 -6.47 -3.87
CA GLU A 33 12.45 -6.37 -3.12
C GLU A 33 11.33 -5.87 -4.02
N TRP A 34 11.62 -4.85 -4.83
CA TRP A 34 10.69 -4.35 -5.84
C TRP A 34 10.29 -5.44 -6.84
N ASN A 35 11.27 -6.15 -7.41
CA ASN A 35 10.99 -7.22 -8.37
C ASN A 35 10.18 -8.35 -7.75
N LYS A 36 10.46 -8.72 -6.49
CA LYS A 36 9.66 -9.73 -5.79
C LYS A 36 8.20 -9.28 -5.67
N LEU A 37 7.96 -8.04 -5.26
CA LEU A 37 6.62 -7.46 -5.18
C LEU A 37 5.92 -7.47 -6.54
N VAL A 38 6.57 -6.94 -7.59
CA VAL A 38 5.98 -6.88 -8.93
C VAL A 38 5.73 -8.27 -9.51
N SER A 39 6.61 -9.24 -9.26
CA SER A 39 6.43 -10.62 -9.72
C SER A 39 5.24 -11.33 -9.06
N SER A 40 4.80 -10.87 -7.88
CA SER A 40 3.59 -11.39 -7.21
C SER A 40 2.30 -10.83 -7.82
N VAL A 41 2.37 -9.80 -8.66
CA VAL A 41 1.21 -9.21 -9.33
C VAL A 41 0.88 -10.02 -10.58
N ASN A 42 -0.13 -10.89 -10.48
CA ASN A 42 -0.73 -11.50 -11.66
C ASN A 42 -1.74 -10.53 -12.30
N LEU A 43 -1.31 -9.76 -13.30
CA LEU A 43 -2.14 -8.76 -13.96
C LEU A 43 -3.41 -9.34 -14.61
N ASP A 44 -3.35 -10.56 -15.16
CA ASP A 44 -4.50 -11.19 -15.80
C ASP A 44 -5.61 -11.54 -14.80
N ILE A 45 -5.23 -11.92 -13.58
CA ILE A 45 -6.16 -12.14 -12.47
C ILE A 45 -6.66 -10.80 -11.96
N PHE A 46 -5.75 -9.86 -11.68
CA PHE A 46 -6.09 -8.55 -11.12
C PHE A 46 -7.10 -7.78 -11.98
N GLN A 47 -6.93 -7.83 -13.31
CA GLN A 47 -7.85 -7.21 -14.27
C GLN A 47 -9.24 -7.83 -14.29
N LYS A 48 -9.41 -9.09 -13.87
CA LYS A 48 -10.72 -9.77 -13.85
C LYS A 48 -11.50 -9.59 -12.55
N LEU A 49 -10.85 -9.14 -11.49
CA LEU A 49 -11.50 -8.90 -10.20
C LEU A 49 -12.53 -7.78 -10.29
N ASP A 50 -13.55 -7.83 -9.45
CA ASP A 50 -14.44 -6.68 -9.27
C ASP A 50 -13.68 -5.52 -8.60
N ASP A 51 -14.04 -4.29 -8.95
CA ASP A 51 -13.43 -3.10 -8.34
C ASP A 51 -13.74 -2.98 -6.83
N ARG A 52 -14.81 -3.65 -6.39
CA ARG A 52 -15.25 -3.73 -4.99
C ARG A 52 -15.56 -5.18 -4.61
N ILE A 53 -14.84 -5.72 -3.63
CA ILE A 53 -15.01 -7.09 -3.13
C ILE A 53 -15.52 -7.06 -1.69
N GLY A 54 -16.64 -7.73 -1.44
CA GLY A 54 -17.30 -7.75 -0.14
C GLY A 54 -18.03 -6.44 0.20
N CYS A 55 -18.17 -6.13 1.49
CA CYS A 55 -18.71 -4.85 1.95
C CYS A 55 -17.61 -4.02 2.65
N PRO A 56 -16.66 -3.42 1.89
CA PRO A 56 -15.73 -2.48 2.47
C PRO A 56 -16.51 -1.37 3.17
N ASP A 57 -16.12 -1.10 4.41
CA ASP A 57 -16.69 -0.06 5.28
C ASP A 57 -18.16 -0.26 5.74
N CYS A 58 -18.71 -1.48 5.68
CA CYS A 58 -20.09 -1.77 6.12
C CYS A 58 -20.33 -1.61 7.64
N ALA A 59 -19.33 -1.99 8.44
CA ALA A 59 -19.46 -2.21 9.88
C ALA A 59 -18.35 -1.47 10.64
N ASP A 60 -18.01 -0.26 10.18
CA ASP A 60 -16.90 0.56 10.68
C ASP A 60 -15.54 -0.15 10.67
N GLY A 61 -15.43 -1.25 9.92
CA GLY A 61 -14.18 -2.01 9.76
C GLY A 61 -13.17 -1.32 8.86
N GLY A 62 -13.59 -0.29 8.12
CA GLY A 62 -12.77 0.36 7.10
C GLY A 62 -12.58 -0.48 5.84
N ALA A 63 -11.76 0.03 4.93
CA ALA A 63 -11.42 -0.60 3.67
C ALA A 63 -9.91 -0.56 3.42
N GLU A 64 -9.42 -1.56 2.70
CA GLU A 64 -8.11 -1.52 2.05
C GLU A 64 -8.30 -1.53 0.54
N TRP A 65 -7.33 -0.97 -0.18
CA TRP A 65 -7.33 -1.02 -1.63
C TRP A 65 -5.91 -1.21 -2.14
N ILE A 66 -5.81 -1.89 -3.29
CA ILE A 66 -4.59 -2.00 -4.08
C ILE A 66 -4.87 -1.34 -5.42
N GLN A 67 -3.99 -0.43 -5.83
CA GLN A 67 -3.98 0.13 -7.17
C GLN A 67 -2.70 -0.29 -7.87
N VAL A 68 -2.84 -0.78 -9.10
CA VAL A 68 -1.72 -1.11 -9.97
C VAL A 68 -1.83 -0.25 -11.22
N ASP A 69 -0.77 0.47 -11.51
CA ASP A 69 -0.62 1.29 -12.71
C ASP A 69 0.39 0.63 -13.66
N TRP A 70 0.06 0.52 -14.94
CA TRP A 70 0.93 0.00 -15.99
C TRP A 70 0.83 0.87 -17.24
N ASN A 71 1.68 0.64 -18.24
CA ASN A 71 1.84 1.54 -19.40
C ASN A 71 0.53 1.97 -20.08
N ASN A 72 -0.48 1.09 -20.10
CA ASN A 72 -1.72 1.28 -20.85
C ASN A 72 -2.97 1.27 -19.96
N GLY A 73 -2.83 1.40 -18.64
CA GLY A 73 -4.00 1.34 -17.76
C GLY A 73 -3.68 1.42 -16.28
N SER A 74 -4.75 1.56 -15.51
CA SER A 74 -4.74 1.50 -14.07
C SER A 74 -5.94 0.69 -13.62
N LYS A 75 -5.78 -0.07 -12.54
CA LYS A 75 -6.92 -0.70 -11.87
C LYS A 75 -6.77 -0.59 -10.36
N ARG A 76 -7.89 -0.33 -9.70
CA ARG A 76 -8.00 -0.32 -8.24
C ARG A 76 -9.02 -1.37 -7.81
N VAL A 77 -8.62 -2.21 -6.85
CA VAL A 77 -9.50 -3.18 -6.19
C VAL A 77 -9.61 -2.79 -4.73
N THR A 78 -10.85 -2.58 -4.25
CA THR A 78 -11.16 -2.20 -2.86
C THR A 78 -11.84 -3.36 -2.14
N PHE A 79 -11.36 -3.69 -0.95
CA PHE A 79 -11.81 -4.83 -0.14
C PHE A 79 -11.86 -4.47 1.35
N GLU A 80 -12.49 -5.32 2.15
CA GLU A 80 -12.61 -5.14 3.60
C GLU A 80 -11.24 -5.12 4.28
N ASN A 81 -11.03 -4.21 5.23
CA ASN A 81 -9.79 -4.11 5.98
C ASN A 81 -9.44 -5.44 6.68
N GLY A 82 -8.17 -5.82 6.68
CA GLY A 82 -7.70 -7.03 7.34
C GLY A 82 -8.01 -8.34 6.60
N ARG A 83 -8.98 -8.35 5.67
CA ARG A 83 -9.29 -9.52 4.83
C ARG A 83 -8.29 -9.68 3.69
N THR A 84 -8.21 -10.88 3.15
CA THR A 84 -7.51 -11.14 1.89
C THR A 84 -8.52 -11.35 0.77
N VAL A 85 -8.04 -11.19 -0.46
CA VAL A 85 -8.80 -11.49 -1.68
C VAL A 85 -8.22 -12.77 -2.27
N GLN A 86 -9.10 -13.67 -2.70
CA GLN A 86 -8.69 -14.89 -3.36
C GLN A 86 -7.78 -14.58 -4.55
N ASP A 87 -6.70 -15.35 -4.70
CA ASP A 87 -5.67 -15.21 -5.74
C ASP A 87 -4.75 -13.98 -5.60
N LEU A 88 -4.95 -13.14 -4.57
CA LEU A 88 -4.10 -11.99 -4.25
C LEU A 88 -3.46 -12.07 -2.85
N GLU A 89 -3.58 -13.19 -2.14
CA GLU A 89 -3.13 -13.33 -0.76
C GLU A 89 -1.65 -12.96 -0.59
N GLU A 90 -0.78 -13.48 -1.46
CA GLU A 90 0.67 -13.21 -1.39
C GLU A 90 0.97 -11.72 -1.60
N LEU A 91 0.32 -11.09 -2.58
CA LEU A 91 0.47 -9.66 -2.87
C LEU A 91 0.04 -8.82 -1.66
N ILE A 92 -1.15 -9.11 -1.11
CA ILE A 92 -1.71 -8.38 0.03
C ILE A 92 -0.79 -8.51 1.26
N LEU A 93 -0.35 -9.73 1.57
CA LEU A 93 0.53 -9.97 2.72
C LEU A 93 1.88 -9.29 2.55
N THR A 94 2.47 -9.35 1.35
CA THR A 94 3.74 -8.69 1.03
C THR A 94 3.62 -7.17 1.15
N MET A 95 2.55 -6.57 0.60
CA MET A 95 2.31 -5.13 0.72
C MET A 95 2.11 -4.69 2.17
N ARG A 96 1.37 -5.47 2.97
CA ARG A 96 1.21 -5.19 4.41
C ARG A 96 2.54 -5.27 5.15
N GLN A 97 3.39 -6.23 4.82
CA GLN A 97 4.73 -6.37 5.40
C GLN A 97 5.62 -5.17 5.06
N ILE A 98 5.66 -4.76 3.78
CA ILE A 98 6.37 -3.55 3.33
C ILE A 98 5.85 -2.34 4.11
N ARG A 99 4.53 -2.14 4.17
CA ARG A 99 3.91 -1.05 4.94
C ARG A 99 4.42 -1.03 6.39
N GLN A 100 4.40 -2.17 7.09
CA GLN A 100 4.85 -2.25 8.49
C GLN A 100 6.34 -1.94 8.66
N ILE A 101 7.20 -2.45 7.78
CA ILE A 101 8.65 -2.20 7.82
C ILE A 101 8.90 -0.69 7.73
N TYR A 102 8.37 -0.04 6.70
CA TYR A 102 8.65 1.37 6.45
C TYR A 102 7.92 2.32 7.42
N LEU A 103 6.73 1.95 7.94
CA LEU A 103 6.12 2.67 9.07
C LEU A 103 7.02 2.61 10.31
N SER A 104 7.57 1.44 10.64
CA SER A 104 8.47 1.31 11.80
C SER A 104 9.76 2.13 11.64
N LEU A 105 10.26 2.29 10.41
CA LEU A 105 11.39 3.17 10.10
C LEU A 105 11.04 4.64 10.33
N SER A 106 9.82 5.06 9.96
CA SER A 106 9.34 6.43 10.19
C SER A 106 9.27 6.79 11.68
N GLU A 107 8.86 5.84 12.53
CA GLU A 107 8.73 6.03 13.97
C GLU A 107 10.09 6.07 14.68
N LYS A 108 11.02 5.19 14.27
CA LYS A 108 12.39 5.16 14.80
C LYS A 108 13.17 6.44 14.46
N GLY A 109 12.94 7.03 13.29
CA GLY A 109 13.51 8.33 12.93
C GLY A 109 12.98 9.51 13.77
N SER A 110 11.78 9.37 14.33
CA SER A 110 11.16 10.40 15.19
C SER A 110 11.72 10.40 16.63
N PHE A 111 12.24 9.26 17.10
CA PHE A 111 12.72 9.11 18.48
C PHE A 111 14.17 9.59 18.71
N SER A 112 14.88 10.05 17.67
CA SER A 112 16.20 10.66 17.78
C SER A 112 16.12 12.18 18.03
N LYS A 113 15.35 12.60 19.02
CA LYS A 113 15.48 13.90 19.68
C LYS A 113 15.30 13.69 21.19
N LYS A 114 16.38 13.28 21.86
CA LYS A 114 16.59 13.51 23.29
C LYS A 114 18.02 13.95 23.49
#